data_AF-A0A497G4T7-F1
#
_entry.id   AF-A0A497G4T7-F1
#
_cell.length_a   1.000
_cell.length_b   1.000
_cell.length_c   1.000
_cell.angle_alpha   90.00
_cell.angle_beta   90.00
_cell.angle_gamma   90.00
#
_symmetry.space_group_name_H-M   'P 1'
#
loop_
_entity.id
_entity.type
_entity.pdbx_description
1 polymer ?
#
loop_
_entity_poly.entity_id
_entity_poly.type
_entity_poly.pdbx_seq_one_letter_code
_entity_poly.pdbx_strand_id
1 'polypeptide(L)'
;MRIEVEGRVFELDWKEGALLLVLKWLEWHAMTMKDAILISRDRRSTVKIIEKLSALGLVKEYRFPGMRIIVPTPLGLKVADAIEELAAEVGIDVEEVKRAHGIS
;
A
#
# COMPACT_ATOMS: atom_id res chain seq x y z
N MET A 1 3.34 11.33 -5.93
CA MET A 1 2.87 11.96 -4.70
C MET A 1 4.02 12.06 -3.73
N ARG A 2 4.12 13.18 -3.00
CA ARG A 2 5.10 13.40 -1.95
C ARG A 2 4.37 13.34 -0.62
N ILE A 3 4.81 12.46 0.29
CA ILE A 3 4.17 12.25 1.60
C ILE A 3 5.21 12.47 2.68
N GLU A 4 4.85 13.24 3.70
CA GLU A 4 5.71 13.47 4.86
C GLU A 4 5.13 12.78 6.09
N VAL A 5 5.90 11.87 6.69
CA VAL A 5 5.53 11.13 7.90
C VAL A 5 6.75 11.07 8.82
N GLU A 6 6.59 11.46 10.08
CA GLU A 6 7.64 11.43 11.10
C GLU A 6 8.95 12.13 10.66
N GLY A 7 8.84 13.26 9.95
CA GLY A 7 9.99 14.01 9.44
C GLY A 7 10.74 13.35 8.28
N ARG A 8 10.19 12.28 7.70
CA ARG A 8 10.70 11.61 6.50
C ARG A 8 9.80 11.89 5.32
N VAL A 9 10.41 12.14 4.16
CA VAL A 9 9.70 12.35 2.89
C VAL A 9 9.75 11.08 2.05
N PHE A 10 8.58 10.66 1.56
CA PHE A 10 8.40 9.52 0.66
C PHE A 10 7.87 10.01 -0.68
N GLU A 11 8.57 9.65 -1.76
CA GLU A 11 8.12 9.90 -3.13
C GLU A 11 7.52 8.61 -3.71
N LEU A 12 6.19 8.58 -3.73
CA LEU A 12 5.42 7.43 -4.19
C LEU A 12 4.73 7.72 -5.52
N ASP A 13 4.64 6.75 -6.41
CA ASP A 13 3.69 6.81 -7.52
C ASP A 13 2.29 6.36 -7.07
N TRP A 14 1.31 6.42 -7.97
CA TRP A 14 -0.07 6.04 -7.63
C TRP A 14 -0.22 4.54 -7.34
N LYS A 15 0.59 3.66 -7.94
CA LYS A 15 0.50 2.20 -7.73
C LYS A 15 1.09 1.81 -6.39
N GLU A 16 2.19 2.44 -6.01
CA GLU A 16 2.83 2.30 -4.71
C GLU A 16 1.89 2.76 -3.59
N GLY A 17 1.25 3.92 -3.76
CA GLY A 17 0.23 4.41 -2.84
C GLY A 17 -0.99 3.48 -2.77
N ALA A 18 -1.51 3.04 -3.91
CA ALA A 18 -2.63 2.10 -3.96
C ALA A 18 -2.31 0.78 -3.25
N LEU A 19 -1.09 0.25 -3.40
CA LEU A 19 -0.68 -0.98 -2.71
C LEU A 19 -0.69 -0.81 -1.19
N LEU A 20 -0.21 0.32 -0.67
CA LEU A 20 -0.26 0.63 0.76
C LEU A 20 -1.69 0.79 1.28
N LEU A 21 -2.56 1.46 0.52
CA LEU A 21 -3.98 1.58 0.87
C LEU A 21 -4.67 0.21 0.93
N VAL A 22 -4.45 -0.64 -0.09
CA VAL A 22 -5.01 -1.99 -0.09
C VAL A 22 -4.49 -2.80 1.10
N LEU A 23 -3.19 -2.73 1.41
CA LEU A 23 -2.65 -3.37 2.62
C LEU A 23 -3.29 -2.85 3.91
N LYS A 24 -3.64 -1.56 3.99
CA LYS A 24 -4.33 -0.97 5.15
C LYS A 24 -5.79 -1.42 5.24
N TRP A 25 -6.46 -1.60 4.10
CA TRP A 25 -7.90 -1.92 4.04
C TRP A 25 -8.21 -3.41 4.18
N LEU A 26 -7.24 -4.30 3.94
CA LEU A 26 -7.42 -5.72 4.18
C LEU A 26 -7.39 -6.01 5.68
N GLU A 27 -8.37 -6.76 6.19
CA GLU A 27 -8.48 -7.11 7.62
C GLU A 27 -7.15 -7.66 8.19
N TRP A 28 -6.47 -8.52 7.44
CA TRP A 28 -5.25 -9.19 7.88
C TRP A 28 -3.97 -8.40 7.57
N HIS A 29 -4.11 -7.22 6.95
CA HIS A 29 -3.00 -6.38 6.54
C HIS A 29 -1.93 -7.16 5.76
N ALA A 30 -2.37 -8.05 4.87
CA ALA A 30 -1.48 -8.95 4.15
C ALA A 30 -2.04 -9.23 2.77
N MET A 31 -1.16 -9.28 1.77
CA MET A 31 -1.54 -9.65 0.41
C MET A 31 -0.54 -10.63 -0.19
N THR A 32 -1.02 -11.49 -1.08
CA THR A 32 -0.13 -12.34 -1.87
C THR A 32 0.44 -11.58 -3.06
N MET A 33 1.47 -12.14 -3.66
CA MET A 33 1.98 -11.64 -4.95
C MET A 33 0.89 -11.58 -6.03
N LYS A 34 -0.09 -12.50 -6.03
CA LYS A 34 -1.17 -12.51 -7.02
C LYS A 34 -2.08 -11.28 -6.85
N ASP A 35 -2.39 -10.92 -5.62
CA ASP A 35 -3.21 -9.76 -5.30
C ASP A 35 -2.47 -8.46 -5.70
N ALA A 36 -1.18 -8.37 -5.37
CA ALA A 36 -0.34 -7.22 -5.74
C ALA A 36 -0.19 -7.05 -7.28
N ILE A 37 -0.26 -8.14 -8.05
CA ILE A 37 -0.27 -8.09 -9.53
C ILE A 37 -1.53 -7.40 -10.06
N LEU A 38 -2.69 -7.56 -9.40
CA LEU A 38 -3.93 -6.90 -9.83
C LEU A 38 -3.80 -5.37 -9.82
N ILE A 39 -3.04 -4.83 -8.86
CA ILE A 39 -2.79 -3.39 -8.72
C ILE A 39 -1.78 -2.90 -9.77
N SER A 40 -0.68 -3.65 -9.91
CA SER A 40 0.48 -3.22 -10.69
C SER A 40 0.44 -3.61 -12.18
N ARG A 41 -0.49 -4.50 -12.57
CA ARG A 41 -0.78 -5.07 -13.89
C ARG A 41 0.11 -6.24 -14.34
N ASP A 42 1.37 -6.30 -13.90
CA ASP A 42 2.27 -7.37 -14.29
C ASP A 42 3.31 -7.67 -13.20
N ARG A 43 3.78 -8.92 -13.19
CA ARG A 43 4.71 -9.44 -12.18
C ARG A 43 6.00 -8.63 -12.06
N ARG A 44 6.55 -8.12 -13.17
CA ARG A 44 7.83 -7.39 -13.16
C ARG A 44 7.64 -6.02 -12.51
N SER A 45 6.55 -5.33 -12.83
CA SER A 45 6.17 -4.08 -12.17
C SER A 45 5.90 -4.31 -10.68
N THR A 46 5.19 -5.39 -10.32
CA THR A 46 4.90 -5.72 -8.92
C THR A 46 6.17 -5.90 -8.10
N VAL A 47 7.14 -6.67 -8.62
CA VAL A 47 8.42 -6.92 -7.93
C VAL A 47 9.14 -5.60 -7.64
N LYS A 48 9.25 -4.71 -8.64
CA LYS A 48 9.91 -3.41 -8.47
C LYS A 48 9.22 -2.53 -7.41
N ILE A 49 7.89 -2.51 -7.40
CA ILE A 49 7.11 -1.77 -6.40
C ILE A 49 7.38 -2.32 -5.01
N ILE A 50 7.30 -3.63 -4.82
CA ILE A 50 7.55 -4.27 -3.51
C ILE A 50 8.99 -4.03 -3.06
N GLU A 51 9.98 -4.18 -3.95
CA GLU A 51 11.39 -3.92 -3.63
C GLU A 51 11.60 -2.47 -3.19
N LYS A 52 11.02 -1.49 -3.89
CA LYS A 52 11.09 -0.08 -3.50
C LYS A 52 10.43 0.17 -2.15
N LEU A 53 9.19 -0.29 -1.96
CA LEU A 53 8.46 -0.10 -0.70
C LEU A 53 9.18 -0.79 0.47
N SER A 54 9.79 -1.95 0.23
CA SER A 54 10.60 -2.66 1.22
C SER A 54 11.88 -1.90 1.56
N ALA A 55 12.56 -1.33 0.55
CA ALA A 55 13.76 -0.51 0.76
C ALA A 55 13.47 0.78 1.55
N LEU A 56 12.27 1.35 1.37
CA LEU A 56 11.79 2.49 2.15
C LEU A 56 11.37 2.12 3.59
N GLY A 57 11.27 0.82 3.89
CA GLY A 57 10.83 0.29 5.18
C GLY A 57 9.31 0.33 5.38
N LEU A 58 8.54 0.43 4.29
CA LEU A 58 7.07 0.55 4.33
C LEU A 58 6.37 -0.82 4.31
N VAL A 59 7.02 -1.85 3.75
CA VAL A 59 6.50 -3.22 3.73
C VAL A 59 7.58 -4.24 4.09
N LYS A 60 7.15 -5.44 4.49
CA LYS A 60 8.00 -6.63 4.61
C LYS A 60 7.49 -7.71 3.66
N GLU A 61 8.42 -8.43 3.04
CA GLU A 61 8.12 -9.61 2.22
C GLU A 61 8.52 -10.88 2.99
N TYR A 62 7.57 -11.80 3.15
CA TYR A 62 7.81 -13.15 3.65
C TYR A 62 7.75 -14.15 2.50
N ARG A 63 8.80 -14.94 2.35
CA ARG A 63 8.96 -15.89 1.25
C ARG A 63 8.79 -17.32 1.76
N PHE A 64 7.85 -18.03 1.16
CA PHE A 64 7.57 -19.45 1.38
C PHE A 64 7.75 -20.21 0.05
N PRO A 65 7.93 -21.54 0.07
CA PRO A 65 7.91 -22.34 -1.15
C PRO A 65 6.63 -22.09 -1.96
N GLY A 66 6.77 -21.53 -3.16
CA GLY A 66 5.64 -21.22 -4.05
C GLY A 66 4.78 -20.00 -3.68
N MET A 67 5.07 -19.29 -2.58
CA MET A 67 4.23 -18.19 -2.09
C MET A 67 5.05 -17.03 -1.55
N ARG A 68 4.58 -15.80 -1.79
CA ARG A 68 5.14 -14.58 -1.22
C ARG A 68 4.00 -13.78 -0.61
N ILE A 69 4.17 -13.40 0.65
CA ILE A 69 3.24 -12.60 1.42
C ILE A 69 3.89 -11.24 1.67
N ILE A 70 3.16 -10.17 1.36
CA ILE A 70 3.55 -8.79 1.58
C ILE A 70 2.69 -8.26 2.73
N VAL A 71 3.33 -7.66 3.73
CA VAL A 71 2.64 -7.01 4.86
C VAL A 71 3.17 -5.59 5.06
N PRO A 72 2.36 -4.63 5.53
CA PRO A 72 2.84 -3.30 5.84
C PRO A 72 3.64 -3.32 7.13
N THR A 73 4.60 -2.43 7.24
CA THR A 73 5.20 -2.08 8.54
C THR A 73 4.32 -1.05 9.25
N PRO A 74 4.54 -0.79 10.55
CA PRO A 74 3.88 0.32 11.23
C PRO A 74 4.09 1.67 10.53
N LEU A 75 5.28 1.89 9.96
CA LEU A 75 5.55 3.07 9.14
C LEU A 75 4.76 3.08 7.83
N GLY A 76 4.65 1.92 7.17
CA GLY A 76 3.81 1.77 5.98
C GLY A 76 2.34 2.10 6.22
N LEU A 77 1.81 1.70 7.38
CA LEU A 77 0.45 2.06 7.79
C LEU A 77 0.29 3.56 8.00
N LYS A 78 1.23 4.22 8.69
CA LYS A 78 1.20 5.68 8.86
C LYS A 78 1.29 6.43 7.53
N VAL A 79 2.09 5.93 6.60
CA VAL A 79 2.14 6.48 5.24
C VAL A 79 0.81 6.27 4.52
N ALA A 80 0.15 5.12 4.70
CA ALA A 80 -1.19 4.90 4.16
C ALA A 80 -2.24 5.84 4.79
N ASP A 81 -2.17 6.10 6.10
CA ASP A 81 -3.01 7.10 6.79
C ASP A 81 -2.83 8.49 6.16
N ALA A 82 -1.58 8.92 5.96
CA ALA A 82 -1.28 10.19 5.32
C ALA A 82 -1.78 10.25 3.85
N ILE A 83 -1.86 9.12 3.14
CA ILE A 83 -2.50 9.07 1.80
C ILE A 83 -4.01 9.33 1.93
N GLU A 84 -4.69 8.72 2.91
CA GLU A 84 -6.12 8.96 3.14
C GLU A 84 -6.40 10.42 3.53
N GLU A 85 -5.56 11.01 4.38
CA GLU A 85 -5.65 12.43 4.75
C GLU A 85 -5.50 13.33 3.52
N LEU A 86 -4.49 13.10 2.68
CA LEU A 86 -4.31 13.83 1.42
C LEU A 86 -5.50 13.65 0.46
N ALA A 87 -6.10 12.47 0.42
CA ALA A 87 -7.29 12.21 -0.38
C ALA A 87 -8.49 13.03 0.13
N ALA A 88 -8.69 13.09 1.44
CA ALA A 88 -9.73 13.89 2.06
C ALA A 88 -9.53 15.40 1.80
N GLU A 89 -8.29 15.90 1.83
CA GLU A 89 -7.98 17.30 1.52
C GLU A 89 -8.38 17.71 0.09
N VAL A 90 -8.34 16.77 -0.86
CA VAL A 90 -8.78 17.01 -2.25
C VAL A 90 -10.25 16.65 -2.50
N GLY A 91 -11.01 16.38 -1.44
CA GLY A 91 -12.46 16.14 -1.50
C GLY A 91 -12.87 14.69 -1.79
N ILE A 92 -11.98 13.72 -1.58
CA ILE A 92 -12.32 12.29 -1.70
C ILE A 92 -12.76 11.78 -0.32
N ASP A 93 -14.02 11.36 -0.20
CA ASP A 93 -14.51 10.65 1.00
C ASP A 93 -14.04 9.18 0.95
N VAL A 94 -12.97 8.89 1.67
CA VAL A 94 -12.38 7.55 1.75
C VAL A 94 -13.35 6.54 2.38
N GLU A 95 -14.21 6.96 3.32
CA GLU A 95 -15.19 6.09 3.98
C GLU A 95 -16.37 5.78 3.05
N GLU A 96 -16.76 6.71 2.19
CA GLU A 96 -17.69 6.42 1.09
C GLU A 96 -17.08 5.40 0.11
N VAL A 97 -15.81 5.57 -0.27
CA VAL A 97 -15.12 4.62 -1.16
C VAL A 97 -15.05 3.22 -0.55
N LYS A 98 -14.70 3.11 0.74
CA LYS A 98 -14.68 1.83 1.47
C LYS A 98 -16.06 1.17 1.48
N ARG A 99 -17.11 1.91 1.86
CA ARG A 99 -18.50 1.41 1.87
C ARG A 99 -18.97 0.92 0.50
N ALA A 100 -18.68 1.67 -0.56
CA ALA A 100 -19.04 1.30 -1.93
C ALA A 100 -18.41 -0.02 -2.38
N HIS A 101 -17.28 -0.42 -1.78
CA HIS A 101 -16.55 -1.65 -2.10
C HIS A 101 -16.67 -2.72 -1.01
N GLY A 102 -17.56 -2.55 -0.03
CA GLY A 102 -17.78 -3.53 1.04
C GLY A 102 -16.58 -3.72 1.97
N ILE A 103 -15.73 -2.70 2.10
CA ILE A 103 -14.60 -2.67 3.02
C ILE A 103 -15.10 -2.11 4.35
N SER A 104 -14.94 -2.88 5.44
CA SER A 104 -15.36 -2.53 6.80
C SER A 104 -14.24 -1.91 7.63
#